data_AF-A0A2R6EU82-F1
#
_entry.id   AF-A0A2R6EU82-F1
#
_cell.length_a   1.000
_cell.length_b   1.000
_cell.length_c   1.000
_cell.angle_alpha   90.00
_cell.angle_beta   90.00
_cell.angle_gamma   90.00
#
_symmetry.space_group_name_H-M   'P 1'
#
loop_
_entity.id
_entity.type
_entity.pdbx_description
1 polymer ?
#
loop_
_entity_poly.entity_id
_entity_poly.type
_entity_poly.pdbx_seq_one_letter_code
_entity_poly.pdbx_strand_id
1 'polypeptide(L)'
;MTRRGYLAAVGGASAALAGCTGFTGSGDPSGTLTVATYPSWVEGEGPAGPWLKEEFEATYPDATVEYVTPESTVNNYIRRKSEGAPIDADLYVGLNVDQLLRVDAELDDPLFLDVQGEVKNGGNVKDGLRFDPDGRAVPYDTGYISLVFDESAVDRPATFTDLTADAWSDSLIVQNAQSSATGRAFLLWTIQQLGADGYLDYWRSLKENGITVLGSWDDAYNAYSEEEKPMVVSYSTDQVHANRYGQDMTRHQVAFLEEQGYANPEGMALFADSDNRELATAFMDFMLSPAAQGEIAVRNVQFPAIPESEAELPETFAQYAKAPTEPVTFTYEGLKGNVDGWTEDWAREIAQG
;
A
#
# COMPACT_ATOMS: atom_id res chain seq x y z
N MET A 1 -64.83 -23.15 55.37
CA MET A 1 -63.77 -22.13 55.26
C MET A 1 -63.84 -21.52 53.86
N THR A 2 -63.89 -20.17 53.79
CA THR A 2 -63.55 -19.28 52.64
C THR A 2 -64.11 -19.60 51.24
N ARG A 3 -65.19 -18.95 50.79
CA ARG A 3 -65.30 -17.61 50.13
C ARG A 3 -64.75 -17.54 48.68
N ARG A 4 -65.68 -17.23 47.75
CA ARG A 4 -65.67 -16.24 46.63
C ARG A 4 -64.38 -16.10 45.80
N GLY A 5 -64.39 -15.96 44.47
CA GLY A 5 -65.44 -15.71 43.47
C GLY A 5 -64.76 -15.18 42.18
N TYR A 6 -65.53 -15.18 41.08
CA TYR A 6 -65.47 -14.27 39.90
C TYR A 6 -64.13 -13.76 39.33
N LEU A 7 -63.87 -14.02 38.04
CA LEU A 7 -63.93 -13.05 36.92
C LEU A 7 -63.31 -13.61 35.63
N ALA A 8 -63.97 -13.30 34.52
CA ALA A 8 -63.47 -13.45 33.15
C ALA A 8 -62.38 -12.42 32.85
N ALA A 9 -61.38 -12.80 32.05
CA ALA A 9 -60.46 -11.86 31.42
C ALA A 9 -60.21 -12.32 29.97
N VAL A 10 -60.56 -11.42 29.06
CA VAL A 10 -60.29 -11.44 27.62
C VAL A 10 -58.79 -11.16 27.45
N GLY A 11 -58.05 -12.09 26.85
CA GLY A 11 -56.63 -11.92 26.50
C GLY A 11 -56.49 -11.61 25.02
N GLY A 12 -56.20 -10.36 24.69
CA GLY A 12 -55.86 -9.91 23.34
C GLY A 12 -54.48 -10.42 22.93
N ALA A 13 -54.37 -10.92 21.70
CA ALA A 13 -53.10 -11.22 21.06
C ALA A 13 -52.50 -9.92 20.51
N SER A 14 -51.58 -9.32 21.25
CA SER A 14 -50.68 -8.29 20.73
C SER A 14 -49.48 -8.98 20.08
N ALA A 15 -49.46 -9.02 18.76
CA ALA A 15 -48.26 -9.37 18.01
C ALA A 15 -47.24 -8.23 18.16
N ALA A 16 -46.21 -8.46 18.99
CA ALA A 16 -45.03 -7.61 19.02
C ALA A 16 -44.19 -7.91 17.78
N LEU A 17 -44.34 -7.09 16.73
CA LEU A 17 -43.34 -6.97 15.68
C LEU A 17 -42.11 -6.31 16.32
N ALA A 18 -41.12 -7.14 16.67
CA ALA A 18 -39.78 -6.68 16.98
C ALA A 18 -39.26 -5.93 15.75
N GLY A 19 -39.08 -4.62 15.91
CA GLY A 19 -38.48 -3.78 14.88
C GLY A 19 -37.04 -4.22 14.65
N CYS A 20 -36.79 -4.80 13.49
CA CYS A 20 -35.46 -4.73 12.90
C CYS A 20 -35.21 -3.24 12.60
N THR A 21 -34.38 -2.59 13.40
CA THR A 21 -33.75 -1.34 13.02
C THR A 21 -32.80 -1.64 11.86
N GLY A 22 -33.33 -1.58 10.64
CA GLY A 22 -32.52 -1.45 9.46
C GLY A 22 -31.75 -0.14 9.59
N PHE A 23 -30.43 -0.24 9.55
CA PHE A 23 -29.54 0.91 9.41
C PHE A 23 -29.74 1.44 7.98
N THR A 24 -30.70 2.36 7.82
CA THR A 24 -30.82 3.19 6.63
C THR A 24 -30.19 4.53 6.97
N GLY A 25 -28.85 4.58 6.96
CA GLY A 25 -28.12 5.83 6.81
C GLY A 25 -28.37 6.33 5.39
N SER A 26 -29.27 7.30 5.27
CA SER A 26 -29.62 7.96 4.00
C SER A 26 -29.41 9.47 4.11
N GLY A 27 -28.40 9.87 4.88
CA GLY A 27 -27.88 11.23 4.91
C GLY A 27 -26.60 11.30 4.08
N ASP A 28 -26.30 12.47 3.54
CA ASP A 28 -24.99 12.69 2.93
C ASP A 28 -23.91 12.58 4.03
N PRO A 29 -22.72 12.00 3.71
CA PRO A 29 -21.58 11.96 4.63
C PRO A 29 -21.30 13.33 5.24
N SER A 30 -21.11 13.38 6.57
CA SER A 30 -20.87 14.61 7.31
C SER A 30 -19.96 14.38 8.53
N GLY A 31 -19.33 15.43 9.03
CA GLY A 31 -18.39 15.39 10.15
C GLY A 31 -16.93 15.41 9.71
N THR A 32 -16.00 15.17 10.65
CA THR A 32 -14.56 15.17 10.38
C THR A 32 -14.04 13.74 10.30
N LEU A 33 -13.46 13.37 9.16
CA LEU A 33 -12.71 12.14 8.93
C LEU A 33 -11.23 12.41 9.18
N THR A 34 -10.65 11.77 10.19
CA THR A 34 -9.20 11.82 10.41
C THR A 34 -8.52 10.67 9.69
N VAL A 35 -7.70 10.98 8.69
CA VAL A 35 -6.99 10.01 7.85
C VAL A 35 -5.50 9.97 8.22
N ALA A 36 -5.07 8.87 8.81
CA ALA A 36 -3.68 8.59 9.09
C ALA A 36 -2.95 8.11 7.82
N THR A 37 -1.78 8.67 7.53
CA THR A 37 -1.02 8.34 6.30
C THR A 37 0.47 8.71 6.44
N TYR A 38 1.20 8.72 5.32
CA TYR A 38 2.62 9.00 5.23
C TYR A 38 2.90 10.40 4.63
N PRO A 39 4.08 11.02 4.91
CA PRO A 39 4.37 12.40 4.50
C PRO A 39 4.19 12.71 3.02
N SER A 40 4.70 11.88 2.10
CA SER A 40 4.60 12.13 0.65
C SER A 40 3.15 12.06 0.10
N TRP A 41 2.20 11.52 0.86
CA TRP A 41 0.78 11.58 0.50
C TRP A 41 0.20 12.99 0.64
N VAL A 42 0.79 13.83 1.51
CA VAL A 42 0.23 15.14 1.90
C VAL A 42 1.17 16.31 1.65
N GLU A 43 2.47 16.06 1.52
CA GLU A 43 3.51 17.05 1.28
C GLU A 43 4.11 16.90 -0.14
N GLY A 44 4.72 17.98 -0.66
CA GLY A 44 5.42 17.98 -1.94
C GLY A 44 4.70 18.78 -3.05
N GLU A 45 5.13 18.57 -4.29
CA GLU A 45 4.57 19.27 -5.46
C GLU A 45 3.41 18.50 -6.08
N GLY A 46 2.19 18.87 -5.68
CA GLY A 46 0.94 18.26 -6.18
C GLY A 46 0.58 16.89 -5.59
N PRO A 47 0.72 16.65 -4.28
CA PRO A 47 0.42 15.36 -3.65
C PRO A 47 -1.05 14.95 -3.80
N ALA A 48 -1.33 13.64 -3.69
CA ALA A 48 -2.66 13.07 -3.87
C ALA A 48 -3.65 13.49 -2.78
N GLY A 49 -3.21 13.51 -1.51
CA GLY A 49 -4.07 13.75 -0.35
C GLY A 49 -4.82 15.09 -0.40
N PRO A 50 -4.14 16.24 -0.57
CA PRO A 50 -4.81 17.54 -0.62
C PRO A 50 -5.81 17.66 -1.76
N TRP A 51 -5.52 17.08 -2.92
CA TRP A 51 -6.47 17.04 -4.04
C TRP A 51 -7.70 16.18 -3.70
N LEU A 52 -7.50 14.98 -3.14
CA LEU A 52 -8.59 14.12 -2.70
C LEU A 52 -9.47 14.78 -1.63
N LYS A 53 -8.86 15.53 -0.69
CA LYS A 53 -9.60 16.33 0.31
C LYS A 53 -10.48 17.36 -0.38
N GLU A 54 -9.91 18.17 -1.28
CA GLU A 54 -10.63 19.24 -1.98
C GLU A 54 -11.84 18.68 -2.76
N GLU A 55 -11.64 17.64 -3.55
CA GLU A 55 -12.70 17.04 -4.37
C GLU A 55 -13.76 16.30 -3.55
N PHE A 56 -13.35 15.62 -2.48
CA PHE A 56 -14.28 14.94 -1.59
C PHE A 56 -15.15 15.94 -0.82
N GLU A 57 -14.56 17.01 -0.27
CA GLU A 57 -15.28 18.07 0.44
C GLU A 57 -16.16 18.90 -0.51
N ALA A 58 -15.77 19.05 -1.78
CA ALA A 58 -16.64 19.66 -2.79
C ALA A 58 -17.87 18.78 -3.09
N THR A 59 -17.72 17.46 -3.05
CA THR A 59 -18.80 16.49 -3.25
C THR A 59 -19.71 16.38 -2.02
N TYR A 60 -19.12 16.46 -0.81
CA TYR A 60 -19.79 16.35 0.48
C TYR A 60 -19.47 17.57 1.36
N PRO A 61 -20.20 18.70 1.20
CA PRO A 61 -19.85 19.97 1.85
C PRO A 61 -19.93 19.97 3.39
N ASP A 62 -20.62 19.00 3.98
CA ASP A 62 -20.73 18.83 5.43
C ASP A 62 -19.65 17.88 6.00
N ALA A 63 -18.80 17.32 5.14
CA ALA A 63 -17.65 16.50 5.51
C ALA A 63 -16.35 17.33 5.54
N THR A 64 -15.40 16.89 6.35
CA THR A 64 -14.04 17.46 6.40
C THR A 64 -13.04 16.31 6.51
N VAL A 65 -12.02 16.28 5.66
CA VAL A 65 -10.94 15.27 5.69
C VAL A 65 -9.68 15.89 6.28
N GLU A 66 -9.26 15.44 7.45
CA GLU A 66 -8.02 15.91 8.08
C GLU A 66 -6.96 14.82 8.03
N TYR A 67 -5.78 15.13 7.51
CA TYR A 67 -4.68 14.17 7.46
C TYR A 67 -3.76 14.28 8.67
N VAL A 68 -3.29 13.13 9.16
CA VAL A 68 -2.24 13.04 10.18
C VAL A 68 -1.13 12.10 9.70
N THR A 69 0.12 12.50 9.92
CA THR A 69 1.32 11.75 9.52
C THR A 69 2.12 11.35 10.76
N PRO A 70 1.69 10.30 11.50
CA PRO A 70 2.34 9.93 12.75
C PRO A 70 3.77 9.44 12.51
N GLU A 71 4.66 9.77 13.46
CA GLU A 71 5.99 9.16 13.51
C GLU A 71 5.87 7.64 13.58
N SER A 72 6.71 6.94 12.80
CA SER A 72 6.71 5.47 12.68
C SER A 72 5.42 4.87 12.09
N THR A 73 4.60 5.69 11.41
CA THR A 73 3.45 5.25 10.60
C THR A 73 2.48 4.34 11.38
N VAL A 74 2.09 3.18 10.84
CA VAL A 74 1.18 2.22 11.48
C VAL A 74 1.67 1.74 12.86
N ASN A 75 2.99 1.70 13.10
CA ASN A 75 3.55 1.21 14.36
C ASN A 75 3.16 2.12 15.54
N ASN A 76 2.86 3.40 15.27
CA ASN A 76 2.30 4.30 16.26
C ASN A 76 0.97 3.75 16.81
N TYR A 77 0.08 3.31 15.93
CA TYR A 77 -1.24 2.80 16.28
C TYR A 77 -1.19 1.39 16.87
N ILE A 78 -0.28 0.54 16.41
CA ILE A 78 -0.01 -0.75 17.05
C ILE A 78 0.37 -0.54 18.52
N ARG A 79 1.35 0.33 18.79
CA ARG A 79 1.76 0.66 20.17
C ARG A 79 0.60 1.23 20.98
N ARG A 80 -0.17 2.17 20.43
CA ARG A 80 -1.31 2.77 21.14
C ARG A 80 -2.35 1.71 21.52
N LYS A 81 -2.69 0.81 20.58
CA LYS A 81 -3.66 -0.27 20.83
C LYS A 81 -3.15 -1.24 21.90
N SER A 82 -1.88 -1.65 21.84
CA SER A 82 -1.29 -2.55 22.84
C SER A 82 -1.18 -1.92 24.25
N GLU A 83 -1.02 -0.60 24.33
CA GLU A 83 -1.02 0.17 25.57
C GLU A 83 -2.44 0.52 26.08
N GLY A 84 -3.49 0.16 25.33
CA GLY A 84 -4.87 0.56 25.63
C GLY A 84 -5.12 2.06 25.51
N ALA A 85 -4.28 2.78 24.77
CA ALA A 85 -4.44 4.19 24.47
C ALA A 85 -5.46 4.40 23.33
N PRO A 86 -6.22 5.52 23.32
CA PRO A 86 -7.17 5.81 22.26
C PRO A 86 -6.49 5.89 20.89
N ILE A 87 -7.16 5.40 19.84
CA ILE A 87 -6.77 5.63 18.45
C ILE A 87 -7.45 6.93 17.99
N ASP A 88 -6.65 7.90 17.57
CA ASP A 88 -7.08 9.24 17.15
C ASP A 88 -7.07 9.40 15.62
N ALA A 89 -7.51 8.35 14.94
CA ALA A 89 -7.70 8.35 13.50
C ALA A 89 -8.87 7.41 13.14
N ASP A 90 -9.55 7.71 12.04
CA ASP A 90 -10.69 6.95 11.54
C ASP A 90 -10.26 5.96 10.45
N LEU A 91 -9.42 6.42 9.53
CA LEU A 91 -8.94 5.66 8.39
C LEU A 91 -7.41 5.68 8.35
N TYR A 92 -6.79 4.58 7.96
CA TYR A 92 -5.38 4.53 7.59
C TYR A 92 -5.26 4.36 6.07
N VAL A 93 -4.41 5.15 5.41
CA VAL A 93 -4.10 5.09 3.97
C VAL A 93 -2.60 4.90 3.79
N GLY A 94 -2.21 3.86 3.05
CA GLY A 94 -0.81 3.49 2.82
C GLY A 94 -0.39 2.21 3.57
N LEU A 95 -1.34 1.30 3.82
CA LEU A 95 -1.08 0.04 4.50
C LEU A 95 -0.53 -0.99 3.52
N ASN A 96 0.55 -1.68 3.87
CA ASN A 96 1.07 -2.82 3.10
C ASN A 96 0.88 -4.13 3.87
N VAL A 97 1.11 -5.25 3.18
CA VAL A 97 0.91 -6.60 3.75
C VAL A 97 1.82 -6.90 4.95
N ASP A 98 3.06 -6.40 4.96
CA ASP A 98 4.00 -6.56 6.09
C ASP A 98 3.51 -5.84 7.34
N GLN A 99 2.88 -4.68 7.17
CA GLN A 99 2.26 -3.92 8.24
C GLN A 99 1.07 -4.65 8.85
N LEU A 100 0.21 -5.28 8.03
CA LEU A 100 -0.89 -6.13 8.52
C LEU A 100 -0.38 -7.34 9.31
N LEU A 101 0.67 -8.00 8.82
CA LEU A 101 1.26 -9.13 9.52
C LEU A 101 1.79 -8.74 10.88
N ARG A 102 2.38 -7.54 10.99
CA ARG A 102 2.83 -7.01 12.27
C ARG A 102 1.67 -6.68 13.20
N VAL A 103 0.58 -6.09 12.69
CA VAL A 103 -0.66 -5.89 13.45
C VAL A 103 -1.12 -7.20 14.06
N ASP A 104 -1.16 -8.28 13.27
CA ASP A 104 -1.63 -9.60 13.71
C ASP A 104 -0.65 -10.33 14.64
N ALA A 105 0.64 -9.98 14.59
CA ALA A 105 1.66 -10.54 15.48
C ALA A 105 1.69 -9.85 16.86
N GLU A 106 1.36 -8.55 16.91
CA GLU A 106 1.56 -7.71 18.10
C GLU A 106 0.26 -7.43 18.86
N LEU A 107 -0.91 -7.66 18.26
CA LEU A 107 -2.21 -7.36 18.85
C LEU A 107 -3.13 -8.58 18.91
N ASP A 108 -3.75 -8.79 20.08
CA ASP A 108 -4.80 -9.80 20.26
C ASP A 108 -6.17 -9.29 19.78
N ASP A 109 -6.42 -7.98 19.92
CA ASP A 109 -7.67 -7.32 19.52
C ASP A 109 -7.52 -6.62 18.15
N PRO A 110 -8.58 -6.56 17.32
CA PRO A 110 -8.49 -6.00 15.98
C PRO A 110 -8.15 -4.51 16.02
N LEU A 111 -7.16 -4.11 15.21
CA LEU A 111 -6.86 -2.70 14.93
C LEU A 111 -7.75 -2.14 13.82
N PHE A 112 -8.12 -2.96 12.83
CA PHE A 112 -8.91 -2.58 11.66
C PHE A 112 -10.17 -3.45 11.52
N LEU A 113 -11.22 -2.89 10.90
CA LEU A 113 -12.49 -3.58 10.65
C LEU A 113 -12.50 -4.23 9.28
N ASP A 114 -13.16 -5.38 9.16
CA ASP A 114 -13.62 -5.88 7.87
C ASP A 114 -14.63 -4.88 7.27
N VAL A 115 -14.33 -4.46 6.04
CA VAL A 115 -15.13 -3.51 5.25
C VAL A 115 -15.54 -4.12 3.90
N GLN A 116 -15.37 -5.43 3.71
CA GLN A 116 -15.82 -6.10 2.49
C GLN A 116 -17.32 -5.90 2.29
N GLY A 117 -17.67 -5.48 1.07
CA GLY A 117 -19.06 -5.22 0.68
C GLY A 117 -19.62 -3.88 1.15
N GLU A 118 -18.88 -3.08 1.92
CA GLU A 118 -19.29 -1.73 2.33
C GLU A 118 -18.76 -0.64 1.41
N VAL A 119 -17.59 -0.88 0.79
CA VAL A 119 -17.02 -0.03 -0.25
C VAL A 119 -17.55 -0.51 -1.61
N LYS A 120 -18.44 0.26 -2.25
CA LYS A 120 -19.18 -0.17 -3.46
C LYS A 120 -18.24 -0.38 -4.64
N ASN A 121 -17.33 0.57 -4.88
CA ASN A 121 -16.28 0.49 -5.88
C ASN A 121 -15.18 -0.52 -5.49
N GLY A 122 -15.21 -1.04 -4.27
CA GLY A 122 -14.29 -2.08 -3.79
C GLY A 122 -14.33 -3.35 -4.64
N GLY A 123 -15.44 -3.64 -5.33
CA GLY A 123 -15.55 -4.75 -6.28
C GLY A 123 -14.73 -4.59 -7.56
N ASN A 124 -14.32 -3.36 -7.91
CA ASN A 124 -13.52 -3.08 -9.11
C ASN A 124 -12.01 -3.22 -8.86
N VAL A 125 -11.58 -3.37 -7.60
CA VAL A 125 -10.17 -3.60 -7.28
C VAL A 125 -9.69 -4.90 -7.92
N LYS A 126 -8.61 -4.83 -8.71
CA LYS A 126 -7.97 -5.96 -9.37
C LYS A 126 -7.67 -7.08 -8.37
N ASP A 127 -8.14 -8.30 -8.65
CA ASP A 127 -8.00 -9.45 -7.74
C ASP A 127 -6.55 -9.72 -7.32
N GLY A 128 -5.59 -9.52 -8.23
CA GLY A 128 -4.16 -9.71 -7.97
C GLY A 128 -3.53 -8.71 -6.98
N LEU A 129 -4.24 -7.64 -6.61
CA LEU A 129 -3.75 -6.64 -5.66
C LEU A 129 -4.29 -6.86 -4.23
N ARG A 130 -5.28 -7.74 -4.05
CA ARG A 130 -5.84 -8.00 -2.73
C ARG A 130 -4.84 -8.77 -1.87
N PHE A 131 -4.36 -8.11 -0.83
CA PHE A 131 -3.32 -8.68 0.04
C PHE A 131 -3.80 -9.01 1.46
N ASP A 132 -5.03 -8.66 1.84
CA ASP A 132 -5.60 -9.00 3.15
C ASP A 132 -6.72 -10.05 3.01
N PRO A 133 -6.50 -11.29 3.50
CA PRO A 133 -7.52 -12.34 3.43
C PRO A 133 -8.75 -12.04 4.30
N ASP A 134 -8.61 -11.20 5.33
CA ASP A 134 -9.67 -10.90 6.28
C ASP A 134 -10.50 -9.66 5.92
N GLY A 135 -10.21 -9.02 4.77
CA GLY A 135 -11.05 -7.95 4.24
C GLY A 135 -10.97 -6.60 4.95
N ARG A 136 -9.94 -6.40 5.77
CA ARG A 136 -9.73 -5.18 6.56
C ARG A 136 -9.02 -4.09 5.76
N ALA A 137 -8.21 -4.48 4.78
CA ALA A 137 -7.51 -3.56 3.88
C ALA A 137 -8.07 -3.63 2.44
N VAL A 138 -8.37 -2.47 1.87
CA VAL A 138 -8.83 -2.31 0.48
C VAL A 138 -7.74 -1.61 -0.34
N PRO A 139 -7.10 -2.28 -1.31
CA PRO A 139 -6.09 -1.67 -2.17
C PRO A 139 -6.63 -0.46 -2.93
N TYR A 140 -5.86 0.62 -3.01
CA TYR A 140 -6.19 1.81 -3.80
C TYR A 140 -5.17 2.11 -4.90
N ASP A 141 -3.96 1.57 -4.82
CA ASP A 141 -2.98 1.60 -5.90
C ASP A 141 -2.01 0.41 -5.83
N THR A 142 -1.05 0.36 -6.75
CA THR A 142 0.11 -0.52 -6.66
C THR A 142 1.32 0.05 -7.38
N GLY A 143 2.49 -0.17 -6.80
CA GLY A 143 3.78 -0.04 -7.49
C GLY A 143 4.32 -1.39 -7.91
N TYR A 144 5.09 -1.42 -9.00
CA TYR A 144 5.92 -2.59 -9.33
C TYR A 144 7.38 -2.22 -9.13
N ILE A 145 8.03 -2.90 -8.18
CA ILE A 145 9.47 -2.77 -8.00
C ILE A 145 10.17 -3.34 -9.23
N SER A 146 11.05 -2.52 -9.79
CA SER A 146 11.84 -2.80 -10.99
C SER A 146 13.18 -2.07 -10.91
N LEU A 147 14.03 -2.24 -11.92
CA LEU A 147 15.24 -1.44 -12.03
C LEU A 147 14.99 -0.22 -12.91
N VAL A 148 15.56 0.90 -12.50
CA VAL A 148 15.75 2.09 -13.32
C VAL A 148 17.22 2.14 -13.70
N PHE A 149 17.53 2.34 -14.99
CA PHE A 149 18.90 2.32 -15.48
C PHE A 149 19.18 3.32 -16.60
N ASP A 150 20.41 3.79 -16.64
CA ASP A 150 20.95 4.62 -17.70
C ASP A 150 21.41 3.78 -18.90
N GLU A 151 20.63 3.82 -19.99
CA GLU A 151 20.91 3.03 -21.20
C GLU A 151 22.15 3.51 -21.97
N SER A 152 22.67 4.70 -21.63
CA SER A 152 23.92 5.20 -22.20
C SER A 152 25.16 4.65 -21.48
N ALA A 153 24.98 4.16 -20.25
CA ALA A 153 26.07 3.74 -19.37
C ALA A 153 26.12 2.21 -19.14
N VAL A 154 24.97 1.52 -19.19
CA VAL A 154 24.89 0.08 -18.92
C VAL A 154 23.87 -0.61 -19.83
N ASP A 155 24.17 -1.86 -20.22
CA ASP A 155 23.21 -2.69 -20.95
C ASP A 155 22.01 -3.03 -20.07
N ARG A 156 20.83 -3.14 -20.69
CA ARG A 156 19.59 -3.49 -20.00
C ARG A 156 19.70 -4.87 -19.33
N PRO A 157 19.60 -4.98 -17.99
CA PRO A 157 19.53 -6.28 -17.33
C PRO A 157 18.17 -6.94 -17.61
N ALA A 158 18.18 -8.25 -17.81
CA ALA A 158 16.98 -9.03 -18.11
C ALA A 158 16.70 -10.12 -17.05
N THR A 159 17.71 -10.52 -16.29
CA THR A 159 17.62 -11.61 -15.31
C THR A 159 18.27 -11.23 -13.98
N PHE A 160 17.93 -11.93 -12.90
CA PHE A 160 18.67 -11.76 -11.64
C PHE A 160 20.15 -12.12 -11.81
N THR A 161 20.46 -13.11 -12.66
CA THR A 161 21.84 -13.53 -12.91
C THR A 161 22.68 -12.40 -13.50
N ASP A 162 22.09 -11.56 -14.36
CA ASP A 162 22.79 -10.42 -14.97
C ASP A 162 23.34 -9.47 -13.89
N LEU A 163 22.58 -9.20 -12.83
CA LEU A 163 23.00 -8.29 -11.76
C LEU A 163 24.21 -8.78 -10.95
N THR A 164 24.55 -10.07 -11.06
CA THR A 164 25.72 -10.68 -10.41
C THR A 164 26.87 -10.95 -11.38
N ALA A 165 26.68 -10.69 -12.67
CA ALA A 165 27.71 -10.91 -13.68
C ALA A 165 28.65 -9.69 -13.80
N ASP A 166 29.89 -9.96 -14.22
CA ASP A 166 30.94 -8.94 -14.39
C ASP A 166 30.51 -7.76 -15.27
N ALA A 167 29.65 -7.98 -16.27
CA ALA A 167 29.15 -6.94 -17.16
C ALA A 167 28.32 -5.85 -16.42
N TRP A 168 27.78 -6.17 -15.25
CA TRP A 168 27.04 -5.25 -14.38
C TRP A 168 27.78 -5.00 -13.05
N SER A 169 29.09 -5.27 -12.97
CA SER A 169 29.86 -4.98 -11.76
C SER A 169 29.82 -3.49 -11.41
N ASP A 170 29.74 -3.19 -10.11
CA ASP A 170 29.75 -1.84 -9.55
C ASP A 170 28.62 -0.92 -10.08
N SER A 171 27.51 -1.48 -10.54
CA SER A 171 26.49 -0.73 -11.30
C SER A 171 25.17 -0.44 -10.58
N LEU A 172 24.88 -1.12 -9.47
CA LEU A 172 23.54 -1.13 -8.86
C LEU A 172 23.49 -0.51 -7.46
N ILE A 173 22.52 0.38 -7.25
CA ILE A 173 22.12 0.92 -5.96
C ILE A 173 20.85 0.21 -5.49
N VAL A 174 20.84 -0.20 -4.23
CA VAL A 174 19.68 -0.81 -3.58
C VAL A 174 19.41 -0.14 -2.23
N GLN A 175 18.20 -0.31 -1.72
CA GLN A 175 17.86 0.18 -0.38
C GLN A 175 18.02 -0.92 0.66
N ASN A 176 18.21 -0.50 1.90
CA ASN A 176 18.26 -1.37 3.06
C ASN A 176 16.88 -1.99 3.31
N ALA A 177 16.83 -3.33 3.32
CA ALA A 177 15.57 -4.06 3.46
C ALA A 177 14.93 -3.96 4.85
N GLN A 178 15.66 -3.51 5.89
CA GLN A 178 15.07 -3.26 7.21
C GLN A 178 14.33 -1.93 7.26
N SER A 179 14.97 -0.86 6.77
CA SER A 179 14.49 0.52 6.92
C SER A 179 13.69 1.06 5.74
N SER A 180 13.79 0.46 4.55
CA SER A 180 13.09 0.91 3.34
C SER A 180 12.06 -0.12 2.88
N ALA A 181 10.82 0.34 2.61
CA ALA A 181 9.79 -0.49 2.01
C ALA A 181 10.20 -1.02 0.62
N THR A 182 10.80 -0.17 -0.23
CA THR A 182 11.33 -0.56 -1.55
C THR A 182 12.44 -1.62 -1.41
N GLY A 183 13.34 -1.44 -0.44
CA GLY A 183 14.40 -2.41 -0.16
C GLY A 183 13.84 -3.75 0.31
N ARG A 184 12.82 -3.72 1.18
CA ARG A 184 12.12 -4.92 1.65
C ARG A 184 11.42 -5.64 0.51
N ALA A 185 10.72 -4.91 -0.35
CA ALA A 185 10.05 -5.48 -1.52
C ALA A 185 11.04 -6.11 -2.50
N PHE A 186 12.21 -5.52 -2.73
CA PHE A 186 13.27 -6.14 -3.54
C PHE A 186 13.85 -7.41 -2.90
N LEU A 187 14.08 -7.41 -1.58
CA LEU A 187 14.45 -8.61 -0.84
C LEU A 187 13.39 -9.71 -1.03
N LEU A 188 12.12 -9.40 -0.83
CA LEU A 188 11.02 -10.35 -1.03
C LEU A 188 10.99 -10.85 -2.48
N TRP A 189 11.20 -10.01 -3.47
CA TRP A 189 11.29 -10.45 -4.86
C TRP A 189 12.42 -11.46 -5.08
N THR A 190 13.61 -11.23 -4.50
CA THR A 190 14.72 -12.20 -4.57
C THR A 190 14.37 -13.53 -3.90
N ILE A 191 13.64 -13.53 -2.78
CA ILE A 191 13.21 -14.74 -2.08
C ILE A 191 12.14 -15.49 -2.90
N GLN A 192 11.21 -14.76 -3.51
CA GLN A 192 10.19 -15.35 -4.37
C GLN A 192 10.81 -16.04 -5.57
N GLN A 193 11.83 -15.42 -6.19
CA GLN A 193 12.48 -15.97 -7.37
C GLN A 193 13.46 -17.11 -7.05
N LEU A 194 14.23 -16.99 -5.96
CA LEU A 194 15.37 -17.87 -5.68
C LEU A 194 15.11 -18.86 -4.53
N GLY A 195 14.02 -18.66 -3.79
CA GLY A 195 13.65 -19.44 -2.61
C GLY A 195 14.32 -18.95 -1.33
N ALA A 196 13.71 -19.34 -0.20
CA ALA A 196 14.17 -18.99 1.15
C ALA A 196 15.58 -19.51 1.49
N ASP A 197 16.04 -20.58 0.82
CA ASP A 197 17.38 -21.12 1.02
C ASP A 197 18.44 -20.46 0.12
N GLY A 198 18.03 -19.81 -0.97
CA GLY A 198 18.94 -19.33 -2.03
C GLY A 198 19.18 -17.81 -2.04
N TYR A 199 18.30 -17.03 -1.42
CA TYR A 199 18.35 -15.57 -1.54
C TYR A 199 19.64 -14.97 -0.94
N LEU A 200 20.13 -15.47 0.20
CA LEU A 200 21.36 -14.93 0.83
C LEU A 200 22.60 -15.14 -0.03
N ASP A 201 22.71 -16.29 -0.69
CA ASP A 201 23.82 -16.58 -1.61
C ASP A 201 23.84 -15.59 -2.79
N TYR A 202 22.66 -15.27 -3.30
CA TYR A 202 22.51 -14.25 -4.34
C TYR A 202 22.87 -12.86 -3.85
N TRP A 203 22.42 -12.45 -2.66
CA TRP A 203 22.77 -11.16 -2.08
C TRP A 203 24.27 -11.03 -1.78
N ARG A 204 24.93 -12.11 -1.34
CA ARG A 204 26.41 -12.15 -1.22
C ARG A 204 27.08 -11.95 -2.57
N SER A 205 26.55 -12.59 -3.62
CA SER A 205 27.04 -12.42 -4.99
C SER A 205 26.85 -10.98 -5.50
N LEU A 206 25.71 -10.34 -5.22
CA LEU A 206 25.49 -8.92 -5.53
C LEU A 206 26.49 -8.01 -4.81
N LYS A 207 26.74 -8.29 -3.54
CA LYS A 207 27.71 -7.54 -2.73
C LYS A 207 29.13 -7.69 -3.25
N GLU A 208 29.54 -8.90 -3.62
CA GLU A 208 30.80 -9.15 -4.30
C GLU A 208 30.88 -8.45 -5.66
N ASN A 209 29.74 -8.30 -6.35
CA ASN A 209 29.62 -7.54 -7.59
C ASN A 209 29.52 -6.01 -7.39
N GLY A 210 29.64 -5.51 -6.16
CA GLY A 210 29.78 -4.07 -5.89
C GLY A 210 28.48 -3.26 -5.81
N ILE A 211 27.39 -3.82 -5.26
CA ILE A 211 26.20 -3.01 -4.96
C ILE A 211 26.47 -1.93 -3.89
N THR A 212 25.79 -0.79 -3.99
CA THR A 212 25.69 0.18 -2.89
C THR A 212 24.35 0.02 -2.17
N VAL A 213 24.38 -0.14 -0.85
CA VAL A 213 23.18 -0.28 -0.01
C VAL A 213 22.95 1.03 0.77
N LEU A 214 21.83 1.71 0.55
CA LEU A 214 21.47 2.96 1.22
C LEU A 214 20.25 2.83 2.14
N GLY A 215 20.09 3.72 3.11
CA GLY A 215 19.13 3.58 4.20
C GLY A 215 17.66 3.67 3.77
N SER A 216 17.36 4.53 2.79
CA SER A 216 16.00 4.80 2.32
C SER A 216 15.91 4.79 0.79
N TRP A 217 14.68 4.82 0.25
CA TRP A 217 14.46 5.02 -1.19
C TRP A 217 14.95 6.40 -1.65
N ASP A 218 14.68 7.46 -0.88
CA ASP A 218 15.14 8.81 -1.19
C ASP A 218 16.66 8.88 -1.28
N ASP A 219 17.39 8.29 -0.32
CA ASP A 219 18.85 8.25 -0.35
C ASP A 219 19.36 7.57 -1.63
N ALA A 220 18.78 6.41 -1.97
CA ALA A 220 19.15 5.64 -3.15
C ALA A 220 18.87 6.38 -4.46
N TYR A 221 17.70 7.02 -4.56
CA TYR A 221 17.30 7.75 -5.75
C TYR A 221 18.10 9.06 -5.92
N ASN A 222 18.47 9.71 -4.82
CA ASN A 222 19.37 10.86 -4.85
C ASN A 222 20.77 10.46 -5.33
N ALA A 223 21.37 9.39 -4.79
CA ALA A 223 22.67 8.89 -5.26
C ALA A 223 22.66 8.50 -6.74
N TYR A 224 21.56 7.88 -7.20
CA TYR A 224 21.34 7.60 -8.62
C TYR A 224 21.25 8.89 -9.46
N SER A 225 20.50 9.89 -9.00
CA SER A 225 20.36 11.19 -9.67
C SER A 225 21.71 11.93 -9.76
N GLU A 226 22.56 11.78 -8.74
CA GLU A 226 23.93 12.30 -8.68
C GLU A 226 24.95 11.46 -9.48
N GLU A 227 24.48 10.47 -10.23
CA GLU A 227 25.27 9.64 -11.16
C GLU A 227 26.30 8.76 -10.44
N GLU A 228 26.11 8.42 -9.16
CA GLU A 228 27.05 7.55 -8.43
C GLU A 228 27.15 6.16 -9.06
N LYS A 229 26.03 5.63 -9.58
CA LYS A 229 25.94 4.37 -10.32
C LYS A 229 24.84 4.43 -11.38
N PRO A 230 24.95 3.64 -12.46
CA PRO A 230 24.00 3.70 -13.58
C PRO A 230 22.67 2.98 -13.34
N MET A 231 22.48 2.23 -12.24
CA MET A 231 21.22 1.55 -11.93
C MET A 231 20.76 1.72 -10.49
N VAL A 232 19.46 1.73 -10.28
CA VAL A 232 18.82 1.74 -8.96
C VAL A 232 17.56 0.88 -8.93
N VAL A 233 17.33 0.18 -7.81
CA VAL A 233 16.03 -0.45 -7.53
C VAL A 233 15.01 0.65 -7.23
N SER A 234 13.95 0.74 -8.03
CA SER A 234 12.90 1.74 -7.91
C SER A 234 11.56 1.18 -8.44
N TYR A 235 10.70 2.03 -9.00
CA TYR A 235 9.38 1.66 -9.51
C TYR A 235 9.33 1.73 -11.04
N SER A 236 8.46 0.91 -11.64
CA SER A 236 8.29 0.89 -13.10
C SER A 236 7.52 2.08 -13.68
N THR A 237 7.09 2.99 -12.81
CA THR A 237 6.46 4.28 -13.11
C THR A 237 7.47 5.43 -13.16
N ASP A 238 8.77 5.17 -13.02
CA ASP A 238 9.82 6.18 -12.99
C ASP A 238 9.80 7.16 -14.17
N GLN A 239 9.50 6.66 -15.38
CA GLN A 239 9.36 7.52 -16.57
C GLN A 239 8.22 8.54 -16.47
N VAL A 240 7.17 8.26 -15.68
CA VAL A 240 6.08 9.20 -15.42
C VAL A 240 6.62 10.41 -14.65
N HIS A 241 7.43 10.15 -13.62
CA HIS A 241 8.13 11.18 -12.85
C HIS A 241 9.13 11.94 -13.74
N ALA A 242 9.99 11.22 -14.45
CA ALA A 242 11.00 11.81 -15.33
C ALA A 242 10.38 12.74 -16.38
N ASN A 243 9.29 12.32 -17.02
CA ASN A 243 8.57 13.15 -17.99
C ASN A 243 7.94 14.38 -17.33
N ARG A 244 7.36 14.25 -16.13
CA ARG A 244 6.75 15.39 -15.40
C ARG A 244 7.78 16.49 -15.14
N TYR A 245 8.98 16.11 -14.72
CA TYR A 245 10.03 17.05 -14.33
C TYR A 245 11.03 17.36 -15.45
N GLY A 246 10.81 16.84 -16.67
CA GLY A 246 11.68 17.10 -17.82
C GLY A 246 13.09 16.53 -17.66
N GLN A 247 13.23 15.40 -16.96
CA GLN A 247 14.50 14.70 -16.76
C GLN A 247 14.95 13.98 -18.05
N ASP A 248 16.24 13.66 -18.14
CA ASP A 248 16.80 12.97 -19.30
C ASP A 248 16.32 11.53 -19.36
N MET A 249 15.40 11.25 -20.29
CA MET A 249 14.77 9.94 -20.44
C MET A 249 15.78 8.81 -20.67
N THR A 250 16.97 9.06 -21.22
CA THR A 250 18.00 8.02 -21.40
C THR A 250 18.44 7.40 -20.07
N ARG A 251 18.32 8.15 -18.97
CA ARG A 251 18.61 7.69 -17.62
C ARG A 251 17.44 6.92 -17.00
N HIS A 252 16.21 7.24 -17.38
CA HIS A 252 15.01 6.68 -16.74
C HIS A 252 14.46 5.43 -17.46
N GLN A 253 15.32 4.58 -18.01
CA GLN A 253 14.85 3.33 -18.62
C GLN A 253 14.48 2.30 -17.56
N VAL A 254 13.44 1.51 -17.82
CA VAL A 254 12.92 0.50 -16.88
C VAL A 254 13.32 -0.90 -17.34
N ALA A 255 13.85 -1.69 -16.42
CA ALA A 255 14.16 -3.10 -16.63
C ALA A 255 13.37 -4.01 -15.66
N PHE A 256 12.69 -5.00 -16.25
CA PHE A 256 11.99 -6.08 -15.57
C PHE A 256 12.86 -7.32 -15.62
N LEU A 257 13.20 -7.85 -14.45
CA LEU A 257 13.99 -9.09 -14.35
C LEU A 257 13.04 -10.27 -14.51
N GLU A 258 13.37 -11.23 -15.36
CA GLU A 258 12.51 -12.38 -15.68
C GLU A 258 11.14 -11.96 -16.24
N GLU A 259 11.06 -10.77 -16.86
CA GLU A 259 9.80 -10.12 -17.26
C GLU A 259 8.85 -9.79 -16.09
N GLN A 260 9.34 -9.90 -14.86
CA GLN A 260 8.61 -9.64 -13.63
C GLN A 260 8.86 -8.23 -13.07
N GLY A 261 7.93 -7.80 -12.24
CA GLY A 261 8.10 -6.69 -11.30
C GLY A 261 7.35 -7.01 -10.02
N TYR A 262 7.95 -6.70 -8.87
CA TYR A 262 7.35 -7.07 -7.59
C TYR A 262 6.23 -6.09 -7.22
N ALA A 263 4.99 -6.55 -7.22
CA ALA A 263 3.84 -5.74 -6.86
C ALA A 263 3.84 -5.44 -5.35
N ASN A 264 3.78 -4.15 -5.03
CA ASN A 264 3.65 -3.63 -3.68
C ASN A 264 2.36 -2.80 -3.59
N PRO A 265 1.18 -3.45 -3.45
CA PRO A 265 -0.09 -2.74 -3.32
C PRO A 265 -0.17 -2.00 -1.99
N GLU A 266 -0.74 -0.79 -2.01
CA GLU A 266 -1.08 -0.02 -0.82
C GLU A 266 -2.59 -0.05 -0.59
N GLY A 267 -2.99 -0.21 0.67
CA GLY A 267 -4.38 -0.33 1.09
C GLY A 267 -4.85 0.76 2.03
N MET A 268 -6.16 0.94 2.04
CA MET A 268 -6.91 1.73 3.00
C MET A 268 -7.54 0.80 4.03
N ALA A 269 -7.50 1.14 5.32
CA ALA A 269 -8.07 0.32 6.39
C ALA A 269 -8.77 1.19 7.44
N LEU A 270 -10.02 0.84 7.75
CA LEU A 270 -10.84 1.54 8.75
C LEU A 270 -10.48 1.06 10.15
N PHE A 271 -10.14 1.98 11.06
CA PHE A 271 -9.82 1.62 12.44
C PHE A 271 -11.02 1.05 13.20
N ALA A 272 -10.78 0.02 14.01
CA ALA A 272 -11.81 -0.70 14.78
C ALA A 272 -12.55 0.17 15.79
N ASP A 273 -11.87 1.17 16.34
CA ASP A 273 -12.42 2.06 17.36
C ASP A 273 -13.02 3.35 16.77
N SER A 274 -13.12 3.47 15.44
CA SER A 274 -13.70 4.66 14.79
C SER A 274 -15.23 4.67 14.85
N ASP A 275 -15.79 5.81 15.26
CA ASP A 275 -17.22 6.09 15.21
C ASP A 275 -17.68 6.61 13.83
N ASN A 276 -16.74 6.88 12.91
CA ASN A 276 -16.99 7.53 11.61
C ASN A 276 -17.07 6.53 10.42
N ARG A 277 -17.58 5.31 10.66
CA ARG A 277 -17.63 4.23 9.65
C ARG A 277 -18.28 4.64 8.32
N GLU A 278 -19.42 5.34 8.37
CA GLU A 278 -20.14 5.77 7.16
C GLU A 278 -19.31 6.79 6.34
N LEU A 279 -18.68 7.75 7.00
CA LEU A 279 -17.83 8.75 6.35
C LEU A 279 -16.52 8.13 5.82
N ALA A 280 -15.91 7.23 6.58
CA ALA A 280 -14.68 6.53 6.17
C ALA A 280 -14.91 5.63 4.95
N THR A 281 -15.98 4.83 4.96
CA THR A 281 -16.33 3.98 3.81
C THR A 281 -16.73 4.79 2.59
N ALA A 282 -17.38 5.96 2.76
CA ALA A 282 -17.65 6.89 1.66
C ALA A 282 -16.35 7.46 1.05
N PHE A 283 -15.36 7.80 1.87
CA PHE A 283 -14.06 8.27 1.37
C PHE A 283 -13.28 7.16 0.66
N MET A 284 -13.27 5.94 1.19
CA MET A 284 -12.69 4.76 0.52
C MET A 284 -13.37 4.49 -0.84
N ASP A 285 -14.70 4.62 -0.91
CA ASP A 285 -15.46 4.47 -2.14
C ASP A 285 -15.12 5.54 -3.18
N PHE A 286 -14.98 6.79 -2.72
CA PHE A 286 -14.55 7.92 -3.53
C PHE A 286 -13.13 7.74 -4.09
N MET A 287 -12.18 7.29 -3.27
CA MET A 287 -10.80 7.03 -3.69
C MET A 287 -10.71 5.96 -4.81
N LEU A 288 -11.68 5.06 -4.89
CA LEU A 288 -11.79 4.04 -5.94
C LEU A 288 -12.63 4.47 -7.14
N SER A 289 -13.12 5.71 -7.17
CA SER A 289 -13.81 6.24 -8.35
C SER A 289 -12.85 6.41 -9.54
N PRO A 290 -13.36 6.33 -10.79
CA PRO A 290 -12.56 6.54 -12.00
C PRO A 290 -11.66 7.78 -11.99
N ALA A 291 -12.22 8.92 -11.59
CA ALA A 291 -11.51 10.20 -11.54
C ALA A 291 -10.43 10.21 -10.45
N ALA A 292 -10.77 9.75 -9.24
CA ALA A 292 -9.80 9.67 -8.14
C ALA A 292 -8.65 8.72 -8.45
N GLN A 293 -8.94 7.57 -9.06
CA GLN A 293 -7.92 6.60 -9.47
C GLN A 293 -6.98 7.15 -10.55
N GLY A 294 -7.50 7.95 -11.49
CA GLY A 294 -6.67 8.65 -12.47
C GLY A 294 -5.70 9.64 -11.83
N GLU A 295 -6.19 10.43 -10.88
CA GLU A 295 -5.40 11.45 -10.19
C GLU A 295 -4.43 10.87 -9.16
N ILE A 296 -4.82 9.80 -8.44
CA ILE A 296 -3.91 9.03 -7.58
C ILE A 296 -2.76 8.47 -8.41
N ALA A 297 -3.05 7.86 -9.56
CA ALA A 297 -2.02 7.23 -10.38
C ALA A 297 -0.95 8.24 -10.82
N VAL A 298 -1.40 9.43 -11.24
CA VAL A 298 -0.50 10.51 -11.61
C VAL A 298 0.21 11.06 -10.36
N ARG A 299 -0.51 11.53 -9.35
CA ARG A 299 0.06 12.26 -8.21
C ARG A 299 0.94 11.41 -7.31
N ASN A 300 0.52 10.19 -6.99
CA ASN A 300 1.28 9.23 -6.20
C ASN A 300 2.31 8.46 -7.04
N VAL A 301 2.27 8.60 -8.38
CA VAL A 301 3.18 7.93 -9.32
C VAL A 301 3.09 6.40 -9.20
N GLN A 302 1.86 5.88 -9.07
CA GLN A 302 1.54 4.46 -8.94
C GLN A 302 0.53 4.02 -9.98
N PHE A 303 0.36 2.71 -10.19
CA PHE A 303 -0.74 2.19 -11.00
C PHE A 303 -2.06 2.23 -10.21
N PRO A 304 -3.21 2.50 -10.86
CA PRO A 304 -4.50 2.43 -10.18
C PRO A 304 -4.80 0.99 -9.71
N ALA A 305 -5.57 0.87 -8.63
CA ALA A 305 -6.05 -0.42 -8.14
C ALA A 305 -7.20 -0.99 -8.99
N ILE A 306 -7.93 -0.16 -9.71
CA ILE A 306 -8.98 -0.55 -10.65
C ILE A 306 -8.40 -0.83 -12.06
N PRO A 307 -9.13 -1.46 -12.99
CA PRO A 307 -8.68 -1.63 -14.36
C PRO A 307 -8.33 -0.28 -15.00
N GLU A 308 -7.21 -0.22 -15.72
CA GLU A 308 -6.71 1.01 -16.35
C GLU A 308 -7.70 1.56 -17.40
N SER A 309 -8.56 0.70 -17.97
CA SER A 309 -9.64 1.10 -18.87
C SER A 309 -10.81 1.81 -18.17
N GLU A 310 -10.91 1.70 -16.85
CA GLU A 310 -11.95 2.32 -16.03
C GLU A 310 -11.42 3.56 -15.29
N ALA A 311 -10.11 3.66 -15.05
CA ALA A 311 -9.50 4.86 -14.49
C ALA A 311 -9.39 5.98 -15.54
N GLU A 312 -9.64 7.23 -15.14
CA GLU A 312 -9.49 8.41 -16.00
C GLU A 312 -8.01 8.84 -16.10
N LEU A 313 -7.18 7.98 -16.70
CA LEU A 313 -5.75 8.21 -16.84
C LEU A 313 -5.45 9.18 -18.00
N PRO A 314 -4.52 10.14 -17.83
CA PRO A 314 -4.05 10.93 -18.95
C PRO A 314 -3.26 10.06 -19.94
N GLU A 315 -3.32 10.39 -21.22
CA GLU A 315 -2.66 9.63 -22.29
C GLU A 315 -1.14 9.47 -22.05
N THR A 316 -0.51 10.49 -21.46
CA THR A 316 0.90 10.47 -21.08
C THR A 316 1.23 9.44 -20.01
N PHE A 317 0.29 9.10 -19.12
CA PHE A 317 0.52 8.07 -18.10
C PHE A 317 0.73 6.70 -18.75
N ALA A 318 -0.16 6.28 -19.66
CA ALA A 318 -0.03 5.01 -20.38
C ALA A 318 1.23 4.93 -21.25
N GLN A 319 1.76 6.07 -21.71
CA GLN A 319 3.01 6.10 -22.47
C GLN A 319 4.22 5.74 -21.58
N TYR A 320 4.26 6.21 -20.33
CA TYR A 320 5.45 6.14 -19.48
C TYR A 320 5.36 5.11 -18.37
N ALA A 321 4.17 4.82 -17.83
CA ALA A 321 3.97 3.77 -16.85
C ALA A 321 4.16 2.39 -17.50
N LYS A 322 5.19 1.64 -17.08
CA LYS A 322 5.45 0.30 -17.61
C LYS A 322 4.93 -0.74 -16.64
N ALA A 323 4.01 -1.60 -17.07
CA ALA A 323 3.58 -2.75 -16.27
C ALA A 323 4.41 -3.98 -16.67
N PRO A 324 4.85 -4.82 -15.71
CA PRO A 324 5.46 -6.11 -16.02
C PRO A 324 4.43 -7.04 -16.67
N THR A 325 4.89 -7.96 -17.52
CA THR A 325 4.01 -8.99 -18.08
C THR A 325 3.63 -10.03 -17.02
N GLU A 326 4.54 -10.29 -16.09
CA GLU A 326 4.35 -11.23 -14.99
C GLU A 326 4.55 -10.52 -13.63
N PRO A 327 3.58 -9.73 -13.14
CA PRO A 327 3.67 -9.16 -11.81
C PRO A 327 3.70 -10.28 -10.76
N VAL A 328 4.62 -10.16 -9.80
CA VAL A 328 4.79 -11.14 -8.73
C VAL A 328 4.66 -10.45 -7.39
N THR A 329 4.09 -11.11 -6.40
CA THR A 329 4.10 -10.63 -5.01
C THR A 329 3.92 -11.82 -4.09
N PHE A 330 4.30 -11.67 -2.83
CA PHE A 330 3.89 -12.66 -1.84
C PHE A 330 2.46 -12.46 -1.40
N THR A 331 1.81 -13.58 -1.10
CA THR A 331 0.55 -13.56 -0.36
C THR A 331 0.82 -13.31 1.13
N TYR A 332 -0.19 -12.81 1.83
CA TYR A 332 -0.19 -12.69 3.29
C TYR A 332 0.28 -14.00 3.97
N GLU A 333 -0.29 -15.14 3.56
CA GLU A 333 0.09 -16.46 4.09
C GLU A 333 1.54 -16.86 3.78
N GLY A 334 2.09 -16.43 2.64
CA GLY A 334 3.49 -16.71 2.29
C GLY A 334 4.49 -15.93 3.15
N LEU A 335 4.10 -14.73 3.59
CA LEU A 335 4.92 -13.86 4.44
C LEU A 335 4.76 -14.19 5.94
N LYS A 336 3.59 -14.66 6.35
CA LYS A 336 3.26 -14.90 7.75
C LYS A 336 4.28 -15.81 8.44
N GLY A 337 4.92 -15.28 9.48
CA GLY A 337 5.92 -15.98 10.28
C GLY A 337 7.32 -16.07 9.65
N ASN A 338 7.54 -15.52 8.45
CA ASN A 338 8.80 -15.65 7.72
C ASN A 338 9.57 -14.32 7.53
N VAL A 339 8.86 -13.19 7.31
CA VAL A 339 9.48 -11.92 6.89
C VAL A 339 10.53 -11.41 7.86
N ASP A 340 10.26 -11.45 9.16
CA ASP A 340 11.18 -10.94 10.18
C ASP A 340 12.50 -11.72 10.15
N GLY A 341 12.43 -13.05 10.11
CA GLY A 341 13.62 -13.90 10.01
C GLY A 341 14.43 -13.62 8.76
N TRP A 342 13.78 -13.56 7.59
CA TRP A 342 14.48 -13.26 6.33
C TRP A 342 15.17 -11.90 6.33
N THR A 343 14.50 -10.89 6.87
CA THR A 343 15.01 -9.51 6.92
C THR A 343 16.15 -9.37 7.93
N GLU A 344 16.07 -10.04 9.08
CA GLU A 344 17.12 -10.07 10.10
C GLU A 344 18.38 -10.78 9.59
N ASP A 345 18.22 -11.92 8.92
CA ASP A 345 19.34 -12.66 8.35
C ASP A 345 20.00 -11.87 7.21
N TRP A 346 19.21 -11.24 6.34
CA TRP A 346 19.72 -10.32 5.30
C TRP A 346 20.54 -9.18 5.91
N ALA A 347 20.02 -8.52 6.94
CA ALA A 347 20.69 -7.38 7.54
C ALA A 347 22.03 -7.75 8.19
N ARG A 348 22.09 -8.93 8.81
CA ARG A 348 23.29 -9.45 9.46
C ARG A 348 24.41 -9.73 8.46
N GLU A 349 24.08 -10.28 7.30
CA GLU A 349 25.08 -10.68 6.30
C GLU A 349 25.44 -9.56 5.31
N ILE A 350 24.46 -8.74 4.96
CA ILE A 350 24.57 -7.80 3.84
C ILE A 350 24.75 -6.36 4.31
N ALA A 351 23.90 -5.89 5.23
CA ALA A 351 23.90 -4.49 5.66
C ALA A 351 24.93 -4.16 6.75
N GLN A 352 25.27 -5.14 7.59
CA GLN A 352 26.23 -4.98 8.71
C GLN A 352 27.62 -5.55 8.44
N GLY A 353 27.71 -6.56 7.56
CA GLY A 353 28.98 -7.03 7.03
C GLY A 353 29.48 -6.12 5.94
#